data_AF-A0A7K1VJP2-F1
#
_entry.id   AF-A0A7K1VJP2-F1
#
_cell.length_a   1.000
_cell.length_b   1.000
_cell.length_c   1.000
_cell.angle_alpha   90.00
_cell.angle_beta   90.00
_cell.angle_gamma   90.00
#
_symmetry.space_group_name_H-M   'P 1'
#
loop_
_entity.id
_entity.type
_entity.pdbx_description
1 polymer ?
#
loop_
_entity_poly.entity_id
_entity_poly.type
_entity_poly.pdbx_seq_one_letter_code
_entity_poly.pdbx_strand_id
1 'polypeptide(L)'
;MQPARDLGADTVIDQTADDFAAHGIRGVRQAQQSADVLERLTGYLADGVITARVGATFPLGEIASAFEALENRTVRGTVVVTP
;
A
#
# COMPACT_ATOMS: atom_id res chain seq x y z
N MET A 1 16.98 13.91 -7.75
CA MET A 1 16.52 12.86 -6.82
C MET A 1 17.69 12.47 -5.93
N GLN A 2 17.72 12.94 -4.68
CA GLN A 2 18.84 12.75 -3.75
C GLN A 2 18.45 12.57 -2.24
N PRO A 3 17.22 12.23 -1.79
CA PRO A 3 16.97 12.06 -0.34
C PRO A 3 17.17 10.63 0.20
N ALA A 4 17.04 9.59 -0.63
CA ALA A 4 16.97 8.20 -0.14
C ALA A 4 18.34 7.58 0.27
N ARG A 5 19.44 8.04 -0.34
CA ARG A 5 20.80 7.53 -0.04
C ARG A 5 21.34 8.02 1.30
N ASP A 6 20.91 9.20 1.74
CA ASP A 6 21.33 9.80 3.01
C ASP A 6 20.74 9.08 4.24
N LEU A 7 19.77 8.18 4.02
CA LEU A 7 19.21 7.28 5.03
C LEU A 7 19.94 5.92 5.12
N GLY A 8 21.07 5.77 4.41
CA GLY A 8 21.87 4.53 4.43
C GLY A 8 21.35 3.42 3.52
N ALA A 9 20.54 3.75 2.52
CA ALA A 9 20.09 2.77 1.53
C ALA A 9 21.21 2.48 0.51
N ASP A 10 21.76 1.26 0.56
CA ASP A 10 22.79 0.80 -0.38
C ASP A 10 22.27 0.66 -1.81
N THR A 11 20.98 0.38 -1.97
CA THR A 11 20.29 0.33 -3.27
C THR A 11 18.99 1.11 -3.20
N VAL A 12 18.86 2.10 -4.08
CA VAL A 12 17.61 2.82 -4.29
C VAL A 12 16.97 2.24 -5.55
N ILE A 13 15.90 1.47 -5.37
CA ILE A 13 15.10 0.98 -6.49
C ILE A 13 13.98 1.99 -6.70
N ASP A 14 14.10 2.76 -7.78
CA ASP A 14 13.05 3.65 -8.25
C ASP A 14 12.29 2.92 -9.36
N GLN A 15 11.19 2.25 -9.00
CA GLN A 15 10.36 1.53 -9.97
C GLN A 15 9.20 2.41 -10.41
N THR A 16 9.10 2.58 -11.72
CA THR A 16 8.01 3.31 -12.37
C THR A 16 6.84 2.37 -12.66
N ALA A 17 5.66 2.94 -12.93
CA ALA A 17 4.48 2.16 -13.31
C ALA A 17 4.72 1.19 -14.49
N ASP A 18 5.66 1.52 -15.38
CA ASP A 18 6.04 0.69 -16.53
C ASP A 18 6.86 -0.55 -16.10
N ASP A 19 7.73 -0.42 -15.10
CA ASP A 19 8.51 -1.54 -14.54
C ASP A 19 7.58 -2.57 -13.87
N PHE A 20 6.53 -2.08 -13.19
CA PHE A 20 5.51 -2.95 -12.60
C PHE A 20 4.69 -3.70 -13.66
N ALA A 21 4.33 -3.02 -14.75
CA ALA A 21 3.60 -3.62 -15.85
C ALA A 21 4.41 -4.75 -16.53
N ALA A 22 5.72 -4.57 -16.69
CA ALA A 22 6.63 -5.58 -17.25
C ALA A 22 6.71 -6.86 -16.40
N HIS A 23 6.49 -6.75 -15.09
CA HIS A 23 6.47 -7.88 -14.15
C HIS A 23 5.06 -8.41 -13.84
N GLY A 24 4.04 -7.99 -14.59
CA GLY A 24 2.66 -8.44 -14.39
C GLY A 24 1.97 -7.85 -13.15
N ILE A 25 2.59 -6.88 -12.50
CA ILE A 25 2.08 -6.18 -11.32
C ILE A 25 1.14 -5.07 -11.80
N ARG A 26 -0.18 -5.25 -11.61
CA ARG A 26 -1.21 -4.30 -12.11
C ARG A 26 -1.51 -3.12 -11.19
N GLY A 27 -0.75 -2.93 -10.12
CA GLY A 27 -1.22 -2.19 -8.96
C GLY A 27 -0.18 -1.32 -8.27
N VAL A 28 0.66 -0.60 -9.01
CA VAL A 28 1.40 0.52 -8.40
C VAL A 28 0.94 1.82 -9.02
N ARG A 29 -0.05 2.43 -8.37
CA ARG A 29 -0.30 3.85 -8.53
C ARG A 29 0.35 4.55 -7.34
N GLN A 30 1.51 5.16 -7.56
CA GLN A 30 1.80 6.39 -6.83
C GLN A 30 0.78 7.42 -7.33
N ALA A 31 -0.42 7.40 -6.76
CA ALA A 31 -1.27 8.56 -6.83
C ALA A 31 -0.50 9.67 -6.13
N GLN A 32 -0.25 10.77 -6.83
CA GLN A 32 0.04 12.03 -6.17
C GLN A 32 -1.18 12.33 -5.30
N GLN A 33 -1.16 11.87 -4.05
CA GLN A 33 -2.29 12.01 -3.15
C GLN A 33 -2.39 13.50 -2.84
N SER A 34 -3.42 14.17 -3.39
CA SER A 34 -3.73 15.54 -3.00
C SER A 34 -4.12 15.53 -1.52
N ALA A 35 -3.44 16.34 -0.70
CA ALA A 35 -3.72 16.45 0.73
C ALA A 35 -5.22 16.71 0.99
N ASP A 36 -5.85 17.53 0.15
CA ASP A 36 -7.29 17.84 0.21
C ASP A 36 -8.18 16.60 0.03
N VAL A 37 -7.77 15.65 -0.83
CA VAL A 37 -8.52 14.42 -1.08
C VAL A 37 -8.42 13.49 0.13
N LEU A 38 -7.22 13.36 0.70
CA LEU A 38 -7.02 12.58 1.92
C LEU A 38 -7.81 13.17 3.09
N GLU A 39 -7.76 14.48 3.30
CA GLU A 39 -8.51 15.16 4.35
C GLU A 39 -10.02 14.88 4.23
N ARG A 40 -10.57 15.01 3.03
CA ARG A 40 -11.98 14.70 2.76
C ARG A 40 -12.33 13.23 3.04
N LEU A 41 -11.50 12.29 2.60
CA LEU A 41 -11.71 10.86 2.86
C LEU A 41 -11.67 10.55 4.36
N THR A 42 -10.76 11.21 5.09
CA THR A 42 -10.64 11.04 6.55
C THR A 42 -11.86 11.62 7.27
N GLY A 43 -12.40 12.75 6.81
CA GLY A 43 -13.67 13.29 7.29
C GLY A 43 -14.83 12.31 7.11
N TYR A 44 -14.99 11.76 5.90
CA TYR A 44 -16.05 10.75 5.66
C TYR A 44 -15.89 9.47 6.50
N LEU A 45 -14.65 9.07 6.79
CA LEU A 45 -14.36 7.97 7.71
C LEU A 45 -14.77 8.30 9.15
N ALA A 46 -14.42 9.49 9.64
CA ALA A 46 -14.75 9.96 10.98
C ALA A 46 -16.28 10.12 11.19
N ASP A 47 -16.97 10.61 10.16
CA ASP A 47 -18.43 10.79 10.16
C ASP A 47 -19.19 9.46 9.95
N GLY A 48 -18.49 8.35 9.71
CA GLY A 48 -19.09 7.04 9.47
C GLY A 48 -19.76 6.88 8.10
N VAL A 49 -19.63 7.87 7.20
CA VAL A 49 -20.12 7.82 5.82
C VAL A 49 -19.39 6.74 5.01
N ILE A 50 -18.10 6.57 5.28
CA ILE A 50 -17.27 5.50 4.72
C ILE A 50 -16.78 4.62 5.87
N THR A 51 -16.86 3.31 5.70
CA THR A 51 -16.26 2.34 6.63
C THR A 51 -15.11 1.62 5.93
N ALA A 52 -13.90 1.75 6.47
CA ALA A 52 -12.77 0.92 6.03
C ALA A 52 -12.92 -0.49 6.60
N ARG A 53 -12.99 -1.49 5.72
CA ARG A 53 -13.05 -2.90 6.12
C ARG A 53 -11.66 -3.51 6.10
N VAL A 54 -11.12 -3.82 7.27
CA VAL A 54 -9.93 -4.68 7.40
C VAL A 54 -10.38 -6.13 7.21
N GLY A 55 -9.88 -6.76 6.14
CA GLY A 55 -10.20 -8.14 5.80
C GLY A 55 -9.27 -9.15 6.47
N ALA A 56 -8.01 -8.76 6.69
CA ALA A 56 -7.02 -9.55 7.41
C ALA A 56 -5.92 -8.64 7.98
N THR A 57 -5.30 -9.07 9.06
CA THR A 57 -4.16 -8.40 9.68
C THR A 57 -3.06 -9.42 9.90
N PHE A 58 -1.83 -9.09 9.52
CA PHE A 58 -0.65 -9.94 9.71
C PHE A 58 0.45 -9.16 10.44
N PRO A 59 1.21 -9.79 11.35
CA PRO A 59 2.42 -9.16 11.88
C PRO A 59 3.49 -9.02 10.79
N LEU A 60 4.41 -8.07 10.94
CA LEU A 60 5.48 -7.82 9.96
C LEU A 60 6.32 -9.07 9.67
N GLY A 61 6.53 -9.92 10.68
CA GLY A 61 7.23 -11.20 10.52
C GLY A 61 6.53 -12.21 9.59
N GLU A 62 5.25 -12.01 9.29
CA GLU A 62 4.43 -12.87 8.43
C GLU A 62 4.09 -12.20 7.09
N ILE A 63 4.93 -11.27 6.62
CA ILE A 63 4.68 -10.53 5.38
C ILE A 63 4.46 -11.44 4.17
N ALA A 64 5.15 -12.59 4.11
CA ALA A 64 4.97 -13.58 3.04
C ALA A 64 3.51 -14.10 3.00
N SER A 65 2.93 -14.43 4.15
CA SER A 65 1.54 -14.88 4.25
C SER A 65 0.55 -13.77 3.90
N ALA A 66 0.88 -12.50 4.20
CA ALA A 66 0.06 -11.37 3.78
C ALA A 66 0.00 -11.24 2.24
N PHE A 67 1.13 -11.45 1.55
CA PHE A 67 1.18 -11.46 0.08
C PHE A 67 0.45 -12.67 -0.52
N GLU A 68 0.63 -13.86 0.03
CA GLU A 68 -0.13 -15.05 -0.40
C GLU A 68 -1.65 -14.84 -0.29
N ALA A 69 -2.11 -14.21 0.80
CA ALA A 69 -3.52 -13.90 1.00
C ALA A 69 -4.08 -12.91 -0.05
N LEU A 70 -3.23 -11.98 -0.52
CA LEU A 70 -3.56 -11.03 -1.59
C LEU A 70 -3.62 -11.72 -2.96
N GLU A 71 -2.63 -12.55 -3.28
CA GLU A 71 -2.53 -13.27 -4.55
C GLU A 71 -3.68 -14.25 -4.75
N ASN A 72 -4.04 -14.98 -3.69
CA ASN A 72 -5.11 -15.97 -3.72
C ASN A 72 -6.52 -15.36 -3.68
N ARG A 73 -6.63 -14.03 -3.59
CA ARG A 73 -7.90 -13.27 -3.52
C ARG A 73 -8.86 -13.79 -2.45
N THR A 74 -8.31 -14.41 -1.40
CA THR A 74 -9.09 -15.05 -0.34
C THR A 74 -9.62 -14.01 0.64
N VAL A 75 -8.97 -12.84 0.71
CA VAL A 75 -9.36 -11.72 1.56
C VAL A 75 -10.25 -10.75 0.80
N ARG A 76 -11.40 -10.42 1.38
CA ARG A 76 -12.24 -9.29 0.96
C ARG A 76 -12.01 -8.12 1.91
N GLY A 77 -11.53 -7.00 1.37
CA GLY A 77 -11.18 -5.80 2.14
C GLY A 77 -9.68 -5.55 2.14
N THR A 78 -9.23 -4.66 3.02
CA THR A 78 -7.83 -4.26 3.13
C THR A 78 -7.05 -5.28 3.95
N VAL A 79 -5.87 -5.67 3.47
CA VAL A 79 -4.87 -6.40 4.27
C VAL A 79 -4.00 -5.38 4.98
N VAL A 80 -3.87 -5.50 6.31
CA VAL A 80 -3.05 -4.61 7.14
C VAL A 80 -1.85 -5.39 7.66
N VAL A 81 -0.69 -4.75 7.66
CA VAL A 81 0.52 -5.26 8.32
C VAL A 81 0.76 -4.43 9.56
N THR A 82 0.91 -5.09 10.70
CA THR A 82 1.27 -4.45 11.96
C THR A 82 2.75 -4.64 12.25
N PRO A 83 3.38 -3.74 13.04
CA PRO A 83 4.76 -3.90 13.47
C PRO A 83 5.04 -5.26 14.12
#